data_AF-A0A8G1UL75-F1
#
_entry.id   AF-A0A8G1UL75-F1
#
_cell.length_a   1.000
_cell.length_b   1.000
_cell.length_c   1.000
_cell.angle_alpha   90.00
_cell.angle_beta   90.00
_cell.angle_gamma   90.00
#
_symmetry.space_group_name_H-M   'P 1'
#
loop_
_entity.id
_entity.type
_entity.pdbx_description
1 polymer ?
#
loop_
_entity_poly.entity_id
_entity_poly.type
_entity_poly.pdbx_seq_one_letter_code
_entity_poly.pdbx_strand_id
1 'polypeptide(L)'
;MTGPDGIGRGPYVKTTALRRWTTTTAAVVATVALTVTAAAFGGTLAGRAGSGSHAGAQPAAAADAAGHGHEHWVDTWTSMPQLTEPGNMPPAPYTQDGAVFADTTLRQTVHVTLGGCSLRLHVSNAFGGAALPVTAVSVARPDGGRSGARAIVPGSARAVTFGGRPGVTVPVGAQMVADPLDFPVAAGETLTVTMYLATGQQSTAVTSHPGSRTTSYMLRGDHLDDADLDGAAQVNHWYFLSAVEVQAPAADRATVVLGDSLADGRGSTDNGDDRWPDRLRARLAQHADTAGTAVLNQAAGGNRVLNDGLGPNALSRLDRDVFAQPGVTSLVVSEGVNDLGTADATPAAQQAVTADLIDAYRQIVLRAHAQGIRVYGATLTPFGGSQYDDAAGLREASRQAVNAWIRTSGEFDAVLDFDRAARDPQAPRRLRPDLDVGDHLHFNPAGYQVLADSVPLRLFGPGAR
;
A
#
# COMPACT_ATOMS: atom_id res chain seq x y z
N MET A 1 12.59 -55.64 -18.63
CA MET A 1 11.83 -56.76 -18.03
C MET A 1 11.88 -56.53 -16.54
N THR A 2 10.86 -56.31 -15.74
CA THR A 2 9.39 -56.43 -15.84
C THR A 2 8.87 -55.67 -14.60
N GLY A 3 7.78 -54.89 -14.72
CA GLY A 3 6.96 -54.50 -13.55
C GLY A 3 6.28 -55.73 -12.92
N PRO A 4 5.34 -55.60 -11.95
CA PRO A 4 4.30 -54.57 -11.95
C PRO A 4 3.74 -54.11 -10.57
N ASP A 5 2.79 -53.16 -10.65
CA ASP A 5 1.56 -52.93 -9.87
C ASP A 5 1.54 -52.73 -8.34
N GLY A 6 1.13 -51.50 -7.95
CA GLY A 6 -0.19 -51.29 -7.35
C GLY A 6 -0.33 -51.36 -5.82
N ILE A 7 -1.45 -50.80 -5.33
CA ILE A 7 -1.96 -50.71 -3.93
C ILE A 7 -1.58 -49.38 -3.24
N GLY A 8 -2.49 -48.58 -2.69
CA GLY A 8 -3.93 -48.73 -2.53
C GLY A 8 -4.53 -47.47 -1.90
N ARG A 9 -5.75 -47.12 -2.33
CA ARG A 9 -6.61 -46.11 -1.69
C ARG A 9 -7.17 -46.72 -0.39
N GLY A 10 -7.08 -45.96 0.70
CA GLY A 10 -7.73 -46.23 2.00
C GLY A 10 -8.48 -44.97 2.50
N PRO A 11 -9.46 -45.11 3.40
CA PRO A 11 -10.76 -44.46 3.26
C PRO A 11 -10.91 -43.10 3.97
N TYR A 12 -11.71 -42.22 3.37
CA TYR A 12 -12.30 -41.05 4.02
C TYR A 12 -13.32 -41.50 5.07
N VAL A 13 -12.99 -41.34 6.35
CA VAL A 13 -13.94 -41.44 7.46
C VAL A 13 -14.56 -40.06 7.68
N LYS A 14 -15.88 -39.95 7.42
CA LYS A 14 -16.71 -38.85 7.89
C LYS A 14 -16.94 -39.02 9.40
N THR A 15 -16.44 -38.09 10.20
CA THR A 15 -16.89 -37.89 11.58
C THR A 15 -17.54 -36.53 11.72
N THR A 16 -18.87 -36.57 11.75
CA THR A 16 -19.76 -35.49 12.20
C THR A 16 -19.61 -35.35 13.71
N ALA A 17 -19.16 -34.19 14.19
CA ALA A 17 -19.28 -33.82 15.60
C ALA A 17 -19.67 -32.34 15.72
N LEU A 18 -20.98 -32.12 15.84
CA LEU A 18 -21.57 -30.86 16.27
C LEU A 18 -21.12 -30.56 17.71
N ARG A 19 -20.34 -29.49 17.91
CA ARG A 19 -20.21 -28.85 19.23
C ARG A 19 -20.88 -27.48 19.18
N ARG A 20 -22.00 -27.39 19.89
CA ARG A 20 -22.73 -26.15 20.17
C ARG A 20 -21.84 -25.26 21.04
N TRP A 21 -21.52 -24.07 20.54
CA TRP A 21 -21.02 -22.98 21.38
C TRP A 21 -22.21 -22.12 21.78
N THR A 22 -22.53 -22.14 23.08
CA THR A 22 -23.47 -21.21 23.70
C THR A 22 -22.80 -19.86 23.87
N THR A 23 -23.34 -18.86 23.19
CA THR A 23 -23.08 -17.43 23.37
C THR A 23 -23.50 -16.97 24.76
N THR A 24 -22.58 -16.37 25.51
CA THR A 24 -22.91 -15.46 26.60
C THR A 24 -22.25 -14.11 26.30
N THR A 25 -23.06 -13.21 25.76
CA THR A 25 -22.71 -11.82 25.47
C THR A 25 -22.75 -11.02 26.78
N ALA A 26 -21.63 -10.47 27.23
CA ALA A 26 -21.62 -9.40 28.21
C ALA A 26 -21.21 -8.11 27.49
N ALA A 27 -22.21 -7.30 27.13
CA ALA A 27 -22.02 -5.97 26.58
C ALA A 27 -21.67 -5.01 27.72
N VAL A 28 -20.49 -4.39 27.65
CA VAL A 28 -20.16 -3.19 28.44
C VAL A 28 -20.27 -2.00 27.48
N VAL A 29 -21.37 -1.27 27.60
CA VAL A 29 -21.56 0.03 26.94
C VAL A 29 -21.02 1.09 27.90
N ALA A 30 -19.89 1.72 27.55
CA ALA A 30 -19.41 2.91 28.21
C ALA A 30 -19.88 4.14 27.42
N THR A 31 -20.94 4.77 27.90
CA THR A 31 -21.45 6.05 27.37
C THR A 31 -20.60 7.19 27.91
N VAL A 32 -19.77 7.82 27.07
CA VAL A 32 -19.14 9.11 27.39
C VAL A 32 -20.06 10.22 26.89
N ALA A 33 -20.77 10.87 27.81
CA ALA A 33 -21.50 12.10 27.52
C ALA A 33 -20.55 13.30 27.68
N LEU A 34 -20.27 14.01 26.58
CA LEU A 34 -19.55 15.27 26.59
C LEU A 34 -20.58 16.42 26.66
N THR A 35 -20.76 17.00 27.84
CA THR A 35 -21.51 18.25 28.01
C THR A 35 -20.57 19.43 27.77
N VAL A 36 -20.77 20.14 26.67
CA VAL A 36 -20.17 21.46 26.43
C VAL A 36 -21.10 22.52 27.03
N THR A 37 -20.72 23.08 28.17
CA THR A 37 -21.38 24.25 28.76
C THR A 37 -20.81 25.52 28.14
N ALA A 38 -21.58 26.17 27.27
CA ALA A 38 -21.28 27.51 26.77
C ALA A 38 -21.60 28.53 27.87
N ALA A 39 -20.59 29.17 28.45
CA ALA A 39 -20.76 30.32 29.34
C ALA A 39 -20.77 31.60 28.49
N ALA A 40 -21.94 32.22 28.38
CA ALA A 40 -22.11 33.57 27.86
C ALA A 40 -21.66 34.59 28.93
N PHE A 41 -20.70 35.45 28.60
CA PHE A 41 -20.48 36.71 29.30
C PHE A 41 -20.85 37.85 28.36
N GLY A 42 -21.99 38.47 28.63
CA GLY A 42 -22.39 39.76 28.06
C GLY A 42 -21.74 40.89 28.84
N GLY A 43 -21.20 41.87 28.10
CA GLY A 43 -20.70 43.13 28.64
C GLY A 43 -20.54 44.16 27.52
N THR A 44 -21.59 44.93 27.25
CA THR A 44 -21.55 46.20 26.50
C THR A 44 -21.09 47.32 27.47
N LEU A 45 -20.27 48.32 27.11
CA LEU A 45 -20.60 49.45 26.22
C LEU A 45 -19.36 50.33 25.91
N ALA A 46 -19.33 50.81 24.66
CA ALA A 46 -19.01 52.16 24.16
C ALA A 46 -17.65 52.84 24.42
N GLY A 47 -17.00 53.27 23.33
CA GLY A 47 -15.90 54.24 23.38
C GLY A 47 -15.28 54.64 22.03
N ARG A 48 -15.98 55.49 21.27
CA ARG A 48 -15.52 56.52 20.30
C ARG A 48 -14.40 56.24 19.28
N ALA A 49 -14.75 56.58 18.03
CA ALA A 49 -13.87 56.77 16.89
C ALA A 49 -12.83 57.90 17.07
N GLY A 50 -11.65 57.68 16.50
CA GLY A 50 -10.61 58.68 16.29
C GLY A 50 -9.70 58.25 15.14
N SER A 51 -9.90 58.83 13.97
CA SER A 51 -9.05 58.72 12.79
C SER A 51 -7.75 59.52 13.00
N GLY A 52 -6.61 58.88 12.82
CA GLY A 52 -5.30 59.52 12.79
C GLY A 52 -4.39 58.85 11.75
N SER A 53 -4.28 59.48 10.59
CA SER A 53 -3.19 59.32 9.62
C SER A 53 -1.85 59.53 10.30
N HIS A 54 -0.78 58.78 9.98
CA HIS A 54 0.62 59.25 9.95
C HIS A 54 1.44 58.36 9.01
N ALA A 55 2.19 59.01 8.11
CA ALA A 55 3.08 58.41 7.13
C ALA A 55 4.35 57.82 7.76
N GLY A 56 4.95 56.82 7.11
CA GLY A 56 6.22 56.23 7.53
C GLY A 56 6.84 55.33 6.47
N ALA A 57 7.68 55.93 5.63
CA ALA A 57 8.84 55.38 4.90
C ALA A 57 8.83 53.90 4.41
N GLN A 58 8.92 53.75 3.08
CA GLN A 58 9.42 52.54 2.42
C GLN A 58 10.82 52.15 2.91
N PRO A 59 11.04 50.88 3.29
CA PRO A 59 12.34 50.26 3.13
C PRO A 59 12.53 49.88 1.66
N ALA A 60 13.72 50.17 1.17
CA ALA A 60 14.17 49.88 -0.18
C ALA A 60 13.98 48.42 -0.58
N ALA A 61 13.70 48.21 -1.87
CA ALA A 61 13.63 46.91 -2.51
C ALA A 61 14.92 46.11 -2.26
N ALA A 62 14.81 45.03 -1.51
CA ALA A 62 15.73 43.91 -1.62
C ALA A 62 15.28 43.10 -2.85
N ALA A 63 15.88 43.43 -4.00
CA ALA A 63 15.95 42.51 -5.11
C ALA A 63 16.90 41.38 -4.71
N ASP A 64 16.35 40.29 -4.15
CA ASP A 64 16.81 38.92 -4.37
C ASP A 64 15.91 37.94 -3.59
N ALA A 65 14.89 37.43 -4.30
CA ALA A 65 14.25 36.15 -4.00
C ALA A 65 13.67 35.62 -5.32
N ALA A 66 14.54 35.42 -6.31
CA ALA A 66 14.18 34.62 -7.47
C ALA A 66 14.00 33.16 -7.01
N GLY A 67 12.75 32.77 -6.76
CA GLY A 67 12.24 31.41 -6.93
C GLY A 67 12.79 30.32 -6.02
N HIS A 68 12.56 30.39 -4.71
CA HIS A 68 12.40 29.17 -3.92
C HIS A 68 10.95 28.73 -4.05
N GLY A 69 10.65 27.90 -5.05
CA GLY A 69 9.37 27.18 -5.06
C GLY A 69 9.21 26.46 -3.73
N HIS A 70 8.06 26.61 -3.08
CA HIS A 70 7.79 25.98 -1.79
C HIS A 70 7.94 24.46 -1.91
N GLU A 71 8.88 23.85 -1.19
CA GLU A 71 8.98 22.40 -1.09
C GLU A 71 7.88 21.84 -0.17
N HIS A 72 7.49 20.59 -0.41
CA HIS A 72 6.51 19.87 0.41
C HIS A 72 6.88 18.39 0.52
N TRP A 73 6.26 17.70 1.48
CA TRP A 73 6.44 16.27 1.64
C TRP A 73 5.57 15.51 0.64
N VAL A 74 6.18 14.54 -0.04
CA VAL A 74 5.52 13.63 -0.97
C VAL A 74 5.93 12.23 -0.60
N ASP A 75 4.96 11.33 -0.46
CA ASP A 75 5.27 9.90 -0.36
C ASP A 75 6.02 9.46 -1.62
N THR A 76 7.10 8.72 -1.45
CA THR A 76 7.90 8.14 -2.55
C THR A 76 7.80 6.62 -2.59
N TRP A 77 7.42 5.99 -1.49
CA TRP A 77 7.19 4.57 -1.38
C TRP A 77 6.13 4.33 -0.32
N THR A 78 5.23 3.38 -0.55
CA THR A 78 4.24 2.93 0.42
C THR A 78 4.07 1.43 0.37
N SER A 79 3.51 0.87 1.44
CA SER A 79 2.98 -0.48 1.44
C SER A 79 1.69 -0.54 2.24
N MET A 80 0.69 -1.26 1.74
CA MET A 80 -0.61 -1.41 2.40
C MET A 80 -0.47 -2.23 3.70
N PRO A 81 -0.70 -1.62 4.88
CA PRO A 81 -0.59 -2.33 6.16
C PRO A 81 -1.71 -3.38 6.31
N GLN A 82 -1.32 -4.59 6.73
CA GLN A 82 -2.18 -5.74 6.98
C GLN A 82 -1.90 -6.33 8.38
N LEU A 83 -2.91 -6.99 8.94
CA LEU A 83 -2.67 -7.93 10.04
C LEU A 83 -1.94 -9.13 9.46
N THR A 84 -0.81 -9.49 10.05
CA THR A 84 -0.01 -10.63 9.58
C THR A 84 -0.75 -11.93 9.82
N GLU A 85 -1.01 -12.68 8.76
CA GLU A 85 -1.63 -14.00 8.85
C GLU A 85 -0.65 -15.02 9.46
N PRO A 86 -1.13 -16.06 10.18
CA PRO A 86 -0.27 -17.04 10.83
C PRO A 86 0.78 -17.68 9.91
N GLY A 87 0.44 -17.92 8.63
CA GLY A 87 1.35 -18.51 7.64
C GLY A 87 2.42 -17.55 7.11
N ASN A 88 2.28 -16.24 7.35
CA ASN A 88 3.18 -15.18 6.91
C ASN A 88 3.94 -14.53 8.09
N MET A 89 3.81 -15.10 9.29
CA MET A 89 4.56 -14.67 10.46
C MET A 89 6.07 -14.89 10.25
N PRO A 90 6.93 -14.06 10.87
CA PRO A 90 8.36 -14.33 10.93
C PRO A 90 8.62 -15.77 11.42
N PRO A 91 9.49 -16.55 10.78
CA PRO A 91 9.72 -17.94 11.18
C PRO A 91 10.35 -18.02 12.58
N ALA A 92 10.35 -19.21 13.17
CA ALA A 92 11.13 -19.43 14.39
C ALA A 92 12.63 -19.09 14.13
N PRO A 93 13.35 -18.48 15.09
CA PRO A 93 12.92 -18.14 16.46
C PRO A 93 12.31 -16.75 16.63
N TYR A 94 11.96 -16.05 15.55
CA TYR A 94 11.51 -14.65 15.55
C TYR A 94 10.03 -14.47 15.92
N THR A 95 9.25 -15.54 15.86
CA THR A 95 7.91 -15.61 16.46
C THR A 95 7.94 -16.61 17.61
N GLN A 96 7.46 -16.18 18.77
CA GLN A 96 7.38 -16.96 20.00
C GLN A 96 5.99 -16.76 20.63
N ASP A 97 5.67 -17.54 21.66
CA ASP A 97 4.41 -17.40 22.38
C ASP A 97 4.32 -16.01 23.02
N GLY A 98 3.43 -15.18 22.47
CA GLY A 98 3.16 -13.83 22.97
C GLY A 98 4.17 -12.76 22.58
N ALA A 99 5.19 -13.06 21.77
CA ALA A 99 6.17 -12.07 21.34
C ALA A 99 6.70 -12.30 19.91
N VAL A 100 6.94 -11.22 19.18
CA VAL A 100 7.48 -11.23 17.82
C VAL A 100 8.64 -10.25 17.72
N PHE A 101 9.72 -10.68 17.06
CA PHE A 101 10.98 -9.94 16.89
C PHE A 101 11.66 -9.54 18.19
N ALA A 102 11.53 -10.32 19.26
CA ALA A 102 12.31 -10.08 20.48
C ALA A 102 13.81 -10.18 20.18
N ASP A 103 14.61 -9.21 20.64
CA ASP A 103 16.06 -9.13 20.45
C ASP A 103 16.46 -9.43 18.99
N THR A 104 15.82 -8.71 18.05
CA THR A 104 15.99 -8.95 16.61
C THR A 104 16.27 -7.68 15.85
N THR A 105 17.27 -7.75 14.98
CA THR A 105 17.49 -6.83 13.88
C THR A 105 16.72 -7.31 12.64
N LEU A 106 15.87 -6.44 12.11
CA LEU A 106 15.12 -6.61 10.88
C LEU A 106 15.64 -5.65 9.82
N ARG A 107 16.12 -6.16 8.68
CA ARG A 107 16.61 -5.36 7.55
C ARG A 107 15.75 -5.58 6.32
N GLN A 108 15.29 -4.49 5.75
CA GLN A 108 14.31 -4.48 4.65
C GLN A 108 14.79 -3.50 3.59
N THR A 109 14.37 -3.71 2.34
CA THR A 109 14.64 -2.76 1.26
C THR A 109 13.35 -2.17 0.72
N VAL A 110 13.41 -0.92 0.27
CA VAL A 110 12.30 -0.19 -0.35
C VAL A 110 12.78 0.50 -1.62
N HIS A 111 12.02 0.39 -2.71
CA HIS A 111 12.35 0.99 -4.00
C HIS A 111 11.59 2.33 -4.15
N VAL A 112 12.30 3.45 -4.13
CA VAL A 112 11.67 4.77 -4.10
C VAL A 112 11.24 5.21 -5.50
N THR A 113 10.08 5.85 -5.62
CA THR A 113 9.52 6.24 -6.93
C THR A 113 9.88 7.66 -7.35
N LEU A 114 10.09 8.54 -6.37
CA LEU A 114 10.47 9.94 -6.50
C LEU A 114 11.73 10.24 -5.67
N GLY A 115 12.62 11.09 -6.19
CA GLY A 115 13.83 11.51 -5.50
C GLY A 115 13.61 12.73 -4.60
N GLY A 116 14.56 13.00 -3.72
CA GLY A 116 14.57 14.19 -2.88
C GLY A 116 15.84 14.34 -2.06
N CYS A 117 16.03 15.49 -1.44
CA CYS A 117 17.25 15.81 -0.67
C CYS A 117 17.18 15.33 0.79
N SER A 118 15.98 15.29 1.35
CA SER A 118 15.69 14.80 2.70
C SER A 118 14.56 13.78 2.63
N LEU A 119 14.59 12.80 3.53
CA LEU A 119 13.56 11.77 3.66
C LEU A 119 13.09 11.61 5.10
N ARG A 120 11.94 10.96 5.29
CA ARG A 120 11.47 10.46 6.59
C ARG A 120 10.67 9.18 6.43
N LEU A 121 10.68 8.35 7.48
CA LEU A 121 10.05 7.03 7.49
C LEU A 121 8.76 7.03 8.31
N HIS A 122 7.80 6.19 7.91
CA HIS A 122 6.60 5.90 8.70
C HIS A 122 6.65 4.47 9.22
N VAL A 123 6.56 4.35 10.55
CA VAL A 123 6.45 3.08 11.25
C VAL A 123 5.02 2.91 11.75
N SER A 124 4.37 1.84 11.32
CA SER A 124 2.95 1.56 11.58
C SER A 124 2.76 0.39 12.52
N ASN A 125 1.84 0.59 13.47
CA ASN A 125 1.30 -0.43 14.36
C ASN A 125 -0.23 -0.52 14.20
N ALA A 126 -0.74 -0.30 12.98
CA ALA A 126 -2.17 -0.24 12.66
C ALA A 126 -2.95 -1.48 13.12
N PHE A 127 -2.34 -2.67 13.09
CA PHE A 127 -2.96 -3.95 13.44
C PHE A 127 -2.31 -4.68 14.60
N GLY A 128 -1.36 -4.03 15.30
CA GLY A 128 -0.66 -4.70 16.39
C GLY A 128 -1.54 -4.92 17.62
N GLY A 129 -1.42 -6.09 18.26
CA GLY A 129 -2.14 -6.39 19.49
C GLY A 129 -1.51 -5.81 20.77
N ALA A 130 -0.34 -5.17 20.65
CA ALA A 130 0.36 -4.48 21.73
C ALA A 130 1.12 -3.26 21.18
N ALA A 131 1.60 -2.37 22.05
CA ALA A 131 2.50 -1.30 21.63
C ALA A 131 3.76 -1.90 20.97
N LEU A 132 4.25 -1.27 19.90
CA LEU A 132 5.43 -1.70 19.15
C LEU A 132 6.66 -0.91 19.63
N PRO A 133 7.58 -1.52 20.40
CA PRO A 133 8.82 -0.87 20.80
C PRO A 133 9.88 -1.04 19.72
N VAL A 134 10.22 0.04 19.01
CA VAL A 134 11.36 0.10 18.09
C VAL A 134 12.52 0.75 18.82
N THR A 135 13.59 0.00 19.03
CA THR A 135 14.74 0.45 19.84
C THR A 135 15.64 1.41 19.06
N ALA A 136 15.92 1.08 17.81
CA ALA A 136 16.71 1.93 16.91
C ALA A 136 16.36 1.66 15.44
N VAL A 137 16.56 2.66 14.59
CA VAL A 137 16.36 2.56 13.13
C VAL A 137 17.51 3.24 12.39
N SER A 138 17.94 2.66 11.27
CA SER A 138 18.89 3.27 10.34
C SER A 138 18.43 3.13 8.89
N VAL A 139 18.84 4.10 8.05
CA VAL A 139 18.71 4.05 6.59
C VAL A 139 20.10 3.97 5.98
N ALA A 140 20.27 3.15 4.95
CA ALA A 140 21.52 2.94 4.25
C ALA A 140 21.30 2.71 2.75
N ARG A 141 22.37 2.74 1.96
CA ARG A 141 22.33 2.28 0.57
C ARG A 141 22.57 0.77 0.54
N PRO A 142 21.73 -0.04 -0.13
CA PRO A 142 21.96 -1.47 -0.28
C PRO A 142 23.21 -1.72 -1.12
N ASP A 143 23.94 -2.78 -0.80
CA ASP A 143 25.04 -3.24 -1.66
C ASP A 143 24.52 -3.61 -3.06
N GLY A 144 25.23 -3.14 -4.08
CA GLY A 144 24.80 -3.26 -5.48
C GLY A 144 23.52 -2.48 -5.86
N GLY A 145 22.96 -1.64 -4.97
CA GLY A 145 21.83 -0.77 -5.28
C GLY A 145 20.50 -1.51 -5.55
N ARG A 146 20.35 -2.75 -5.08
CA ARG A 146 19.25 -3.65 -5.45
C ARG A 146 18.30 -3.96 -4.30
N SER A 147 17.04 -4.21 -4.64
CA SER A 147 16.04 -4.74 -3.72
C SER A 147 16.43 -6.15 -3.23
N GLY A 148 16.03 -6.48 -2.01
CA GLY A 148 16.41 -7.72 -1.33
C GLY A 148 17.88 -7.85 -0.98
N ALA A 149 18.66 -6.76 -0.98
CA ALA A 149 20.05 -6.82 -0.54
C ALA A 149 20.14 -7.02 0.98
N ARG A 150 20.98 -7.99 1.40
CA ARG A 150 21.31 -8.25 2.80
C ARG A 150 22.37 -7.28 3.33
N ALA A 151 23.34 -6.97 2.48
CA ALA A 151 24.45 -6.07 2.76
C ALA A 151 24.11 -4.63 2.39
N ILE A 152 24.79 -3.70 3.06
CA ILE A 152 24.74 -2.26 2.79
C ILE A 152 26.12 -1.76 2.35
N VAL A 153 26.15 -0.64 1.63
CA VAL A 153 27.40 0.04 1.30
C VAL A 153 28.05 0.53 2.61
N PRO A 154 29.30 0.13 2.93
CA PRO A 154 29.97 0.55 4.16
C PRO A 154 29.99 2.06 4.34
N GLY A 155 29.65 2.54 5.53
CA GLY A 155 29.60 3.97 5.86
C GLY A 155 28.39 4.74 5.30
N SER A 156 27.47 4.08 4.60
CA SER A 156 26.23 4.70 4.12
C SER A 156 25.12 4.78 5.17
N ALA A 157 25.21 3.99 6.24
CA ALA A 157 24.21 3.97 7.31
C ALA A 157 24.09 5.34 8.00
N ARG A 158 22.85 5.78 8.22
CA ARG A 158 22.49 6.98 8.96
C ARG A 158 21.38 6.63 9.95
N ALA A 159 21.56 7.06 11.20
CA ALA A 159 20.55 6.86 12.22
C ALA A 159 19.29 7.67 11.90
N VAL A 160 18.13 7.06 12.15
CA VAL A 160 16.82 7.69 12.08
C VAL A 160 16.36 7.99 13.50
N THR A 161 15.78 9.17 13.72
CA THR A 161 15.32 9.59 15.05
C THR A 161 13.83 9.89 15.09
N PHE A 162 13.25 9.90 16.30
CA PHE A 162 11.86 10.25 16.58
C PHE A 162 11.81 11.25 17.74
N GLY A 163 11.64 12.54 17.43
CA GLY A 163 11.78 13.62 18.39
C GLY A 163 13.18 13.68 18.98
N GLY A 164 14.21 13.47 18.15
CA GLY A 164 15.63 13.47 18.52
C GLY A 164 16.12 12.21 19.25
N ARG A 165 15.27 11.20 19.45
CA ARG A 165 15.62 9.93 20.10
C ARG A 165 15.86 8.83 19.07
N PRO A 166 16.74 7.85 19.34
CA PRO A 166 17.06 6.78 18.38
C PRO A 166 15.90 5.82 18.11
N GLY A 167 14.92 5.74 19.02
CA GLY A 167 13.80 4.80 18.94
C GLY A 167 12.48 5.42 19.37
N VAL A 168 11.42 4.62 19.21
CA VAL A 168 10.03 5.03 19.46
C VAL A 168 9.18 3.83 19.88
N THR A 169 8.18 4.08 20.72
CA THR A 169 7.10 3.12 20.97
C THR A 169 5.85 3.57 20.21
N VAL A 170 5.41 2.79 19.22
CA VAL A 170 4.22 3.07 18.43
C VAL A 170 2.98 2.48 19.13
N PRO A 171 1.99 3.29 19.55
CA PRO A 171 0.77 2.78 20.16
C PRO A 171 -0.02 1.82 19.25
N VAL A 172 -0.88 0.99 19.83
CA VAL A 172 -1.80 0.13 19.06
C VAL A 172 -2.69 0.99 18.17
N GLY A 173 -2.80 0.62 16.89
CA GLY A 173 -3.63 1.33 15.91
C GLY A 173 -3.02 2.63 15.39
N ALA A 174 -1.81 3.00 15.81
CA ALA A 174 -1.16 4.25 15.44
C ALA A 174 -0.03 4.06 14.42
N GLN A 175 0.44 5.18 13.87
CA GLN A 175 1.70 5.28 13.14
C GLN A 175 2.56 6.39 13.75
N MET A 176 3.89 6.28 13.61
CA MET A 176 4.85 7.30 14.00
C MET A 176 5.70 7.68 12.80
N VAL A 177 5.84 8.99 12.59
CA VAL A 177 6.68 9.58 11.55
C VAL A 177 8.02 9.94 12.16
N ALA A 178 9.10 9.55 11.50
CA ALA A 178 10.46 9.90 11.91
C ALA A 178 10.76 11.40 11.70
N ASP A 179 11.78 11.89 12.40
CA ASP A 179 12.35 13.20 12.10
C ASP A 179 12.93 13.21 10.68
N PRO A 180 12.96 14.37 9.99
CA PRO A 180 13.63 14.50 8.69
C PRO A 180 15.11 14.10 8.77
N LEU A 181 15.57 13.35 7.78
CA LEU A 181 16.95 12.91 7.62
C LEU A 181 17.50 13.43 6.29
N ASP A 182 18.59 14.20 6.37
CA ASP A 182 19.37 14.63 5.20
C ASP A 182 20.05 13.41 4.55
N PHE A 183 19.36 12.84 3.57
CA PHE A 183 19.79 11.67 2.82
C PHE A 183 19.32 11.81 1.38
N PRO A 184 20.12 12.42 0.49
CA PRO A 184 19.75 12.57 -0.90
C PRO A 184 19.53 11.21 -1.56
N VAL A 185 18.38 11.07 -2.23
CA VAL A 185 17.98 9.84 -2.92
C VAL A 185 17.49 10.17 -4.33
N ALA A 186 17.91 9.38 -5.31
CA ALA A 186 17.45 9.52 -6.69
C ALA A 186 16.12 8.79 -6.91
N ALA A 187 15.30 9.25 -7.86
CA ALA A 187 14.10 8.52 -8.27
C ALA A 187 14.49 7.14 -8.84
N GLY A 188 13.82 6.08 -8.39
CA GLY A 188 14.14 4.70 -8.75
C GLY A 188 15.35 4.11 -8.01
N GLU A 189 15.83 4.77 -6.95
CA GLU A 189 16.86 4.20 -6.09
C GLU A 189 16.25 3.27 -5.02
N THR A 190 16.98 2.23 -4.62
CA THR A 190 16.59 1.38 -3.50
C THR A 190 17.28 1.84 -2.21
N LEU A 191 16.53 1.90 -1.11
CA LEU A 191 17.04 2.15 0.24
C LEU A 191 16.99 0.87 1.07
N THR A 192 17.93 0.72 2.00
CA THR A 192 17.85 -0.26 3.08
C THR A 192 17.38 0.42 4.34
N VAL A 193 16.39 -0.15 5.02
CA VAL A 193 15.95 0.24 6.35
C VAL A 193 16.24 -0.91 7.32
N THR A 194 17.01 -0.64 8.36
CA THR A 194 17.30 -1.60 9.43
C THR A 194 16.65 -1.14 10.72
N MET A 195 15.91 -2.02 11.39
CA MET A 195 15.26 -1.78 12.67
C MET A 195 15.79 -2.78 13.70
N TYR A 196 16.15 -2.30 14.88
CA TYR A 196 16.42 -3.17 16.02
C TYR A 196 15.27 -3.11 17.03
N LEU A 197 14.77 -4.28 17.42
CA LEU A 197 13.70 -4.46 18.41
C LEU A 197 14.25 -5.25 19.60
N ALA A 198 14.79 -4.58 20.61
CA ALA A 198 15.42 -5.23 21.75
C ALA A 198 14.44 -6.14 22.52
N THR A 199 13.22 -5.66 22.75
CA THR A 199 12.20 -6.46 23.46
C THR A 199 11.20 -7.12 22.52
N GLY A 200 11.12 -6.69 21.25
CA GLY A 200 10.08 -7.13 20.32
C GLY A 200 8.67 -6.65 20.72
N GLN A 201 7.71 -6.89 19.84
CA GLN A 201 6.30 -6.61 20.11
C GLN A 201 5.70 -7.74 20.93
N GLN A 202 5.10 -7.41 22.08
CA GLN A 202 4.49 -8.38 23.01
C GLN A 202 3.09 -8.81 22.54
N SER A 203 2.99 -9.22 21.28
CA SER A 203 1.79 -9.76 20.66
C SER A 203 2.16 -10.57 19.43
N THR A 204 1.35 -11.58 19.10
CA THR A 204 1.41 -12.30 17.82
C THR A 204 0.52 -11.68 16.75
N ALA A 205 -0.26 -10.65 17.09
CA ALA A 205 -0.90 -9.78 16.11
C ALA A 205 0.08 -8.64 15.79
N VAL A 206 0.68 -8.66 14.59
CA VAL A 206 1.68 -7.68 14.15
C VAL A 206 1.31 -7.11 12.78
N THR A 207 1.72 -5.87 12.53
CA THR A 207 1.50 -5.19 11.26
C THR A 207 2.56 -5.60 10.24
N SER A 208 2.13 -6.05 9.06
CA SER A 208 3.03 -6.39 7.95
C SER A 208 2.41 -6.08 6.61
N HIS A 209 3.17 -6.36 5.56
CA HIS A 209 2.70 -6.49 4.21
C HIS A 209 3.31 -7.78 3.62
N PRO A 210 2.57 -8.91 3.68
CA PRO A 210 3.09 -10.19 3.18
C PRO A 210 3.32 -10.20 1.66
N GLY A 211 2.66 -9.29 0.95
CA GLY A 211 2.70 -9.09 -0.50
C GLY A 211 4.00 -8.50 -1.06
N SER A 212 5.07 -8.36 -0.26
CA SER A 212 6.18 -7.45 -0.58
C SER A 212 7.06 -7.83 -1.77
N ARG A 213 7.08 -9.12 -2.18
CA ARG A 213 8.00 -9.68 -3.22
C ARG A 213 9.44 -9.19 -3.06
N THR A 214 9.83 -8.85 -1.83
CA THR A 214 11.11 -8.23 -1.49
C THR A 214 11.63 -8.96 -0.28
N THR A 215 12.85 -9.46 -0.38
CA THR A 215 13.49 -10.21 0.69
C THR A 215 13.85 -9.28 1.84
N SER A 216 13.37 -9.63 3.03
CA SER A 216 13.73 -9.02 4.30
C SER A 216 14.53 -10.02 5.13
N TYR A 217 15.48 -9.52 5.91
CA TYR A 217 16.42 -10.30 6.70
C TYR A 217 16.22 -10.08 8.19
N MET A 218 16.41 -11.14 8.97
CA MET A 218 16.22 -11.16 10.41
C MET A 218 17.42 -11.82 11.07
N LEU A 219 18.03 -11.13 12.03
CA LEU A 219 19.17 -11.64 12.79
C LEU A 219 19.01 -11.28 14.28
N ARG A 220 19.29 -12.23 15.16
CA ARG A 220 19.20 -12.03 16.63
C ARG A 220 20.31 -11.12 17.12
N GLY A 221 20.00 -10.19 18.02
CA GLY A 221 20.95 -9.19 18.52
C GLY A 221 20.83 -7.84 17.82
N ASP A 222 21.59 -6.88 18.33
CA ASP A 222 21.73 -5.54 17.74
C ASP A 222 22.80 -5.56 16.65
N HIS A 223 22.34 -5.53 15.40
CA HIS A 223 23.15 -5.54 14.18
C HIS A 223 22.82 -4.33 13.31
N LEU A 224 22.44 -3.21 13.93
CA LEU A 224 22.00 -2.00 13.23
C LEU A 224 23.06 -1.44 12.27
N ASP A 225 24.33 -1.50 12.69
CA ASP A 225 25.47 -0.92 11.98
C ASP A 225 26.29 -1.95 11.17
N ASP A 226 25.89 -3.22 11.19
CA ASP A 226 26.61 -4.28 10.49
C ASP A 226 26.49 -4.11 8.98
N ALA A 227 27.63 -4.12 8.28
CA ALA A 227 27.66 -3.98 6.83
C ALA A 227 26.94 -5.13 6.11
N ASP A 228 26.88 -6.32 6.72
CA ASP A 228 26.15 -7.48 6.20
C ASP A 228 25.54 -8.28 7.35
N LEU A 229 24.36 -8.87 7.14
CA LEU A 229 23.68 -9.74 8.12
C LEU A 229 23.94 -11.21 7.81
N ASP A 230 25.21 -11.62 7.86
CA ASP A 230 25.59 -13.01 7.63
C ASP A 230 24.83 -13.97 8.56
N GLY A 231 24.30 -15.05 7.98
CA GLY A 231 23.51 -16.04 8.72
C GLY A 231 22.08 -15.61 9.06
N ALA A 232 21.61 -14.43 8.63
CA ALA A 232 20.24 -14.00 8.83
C ALA A 232 19.23 -14.95 8.17
N ALA A 233 18.09 -15.14 8.85
CA ALA A 233 16.92 -15.74 8.22
C ALA A 233 16.29 -14.74 7.25
N GLN A 234 15.51 -15.25 6.29
CA GLN A 234 14.90 -14.40 5.27
C GLN A 234 13.47 -14.81 4.95
N VAL A 235 12.66 -13.82 4.59
CA VAL A 235 11.28 -13.97 4.10
C VAL A 235 10.98 -12.89 3.06
N ASN A 236 9.96 -13.07 2.24
CA ASN A 236 9.55 -12.08 1.24
C ASN A 236 8.38 -11.22 1.75
N HIS A 237 8.57 -10.57 2.89
CA HIS A 237 7.56 -9.74 3.56
C HIS A 237 8.17 -8.43 4.05
N TRP A 238 7.38 -7.36 4.08
CA TRP A 238 7.70 -6.16 4.85
C TRP A 238 6.98 -6.21 6.19
N TYR A 239 7.61 -5.70 7.26
CA TYR A 239 7.03 -5.55 8.58
C TYR A 239 7.21 -4.12 9.06
N PHE A 240 6.17 -3.59 9.71
CA PHE A 240 6.11 -2.28 10.39
C PHE A 240 6.37 -1.02 9.55
N LEU A 241 7.02 -1.08 8.38
CA LEU A 241 7.12 0.05 7.46
C LEU A 241 5.80 0.24 6.72
N SER A 242 5.35 1.50 6.58
CA SER A 242 4.15 1.82 5.79
C SER A 242 4.39 2.90 4.73
N ALA A 243 5.36 3.79 4.92
CA ALA A 243 5.70 4.82 3.95
C ALA A 243 7.13 5.33 4.10
N VAL A 244 7.66 5.88 3.00
CA VAL A 244 8.81 6.78 2.97
C VAL A 244 8.38 8.04 2.25
N GLU A 245 8.62 9.18 2.86
CA GLU A 245 8.38 10.49 2.27
C GLU A 245 9.70 11.17 1.91
N VAL A 246 9.68 11.97 0.85
CA VAL A 246 10.77 12.88 0.50
C VAL A 246 10.29 14.32 0.47
N GLN A 247 11.20 15.25 0.78
CA GLN A 247 10.97 16.66 0.53
C GLN A 247 11.23 16.95 -0.95
N ALA A 248 10.19 17.39 -1.65
CA ALA A 248 10.17 17.56 -3.10
C ALA A 248 9.66 18.95 -3.52
N PRO A 249 10.02 19.42 -4.74
CA PRO A 249 9.47 20.65 -5.31
C PRO A 249 7.93 20.69 -5.32
N ALA A 250 7.34 21.89 -5.23
CA ALA A 250 5.88 22.10 -5.23
C ALA A 250 5.13 21.44 -6.41
N ALA A 251 5.81 21.26 -7.55
CA ALA A 251 5.22 20.68 -8.76
C ALA A 251 5.14 19.14 -8.71
N ASP A 252 5.92 18.52 -7.83
CA ASP A 252 5.98 17.08 -7.68
C ASP A 252 4.75 16.60 -6.90
N ARG A 253 4.30 15.39 -7.24
CA ARG A 253 3.01 14.83 -6.84
C ARG A 253 3.09 13.32 -6.75
N ALA A 254 2.06 12.72 -6.20
CA ALA A 254 1.90 11.27 -6.13
C ALA A 254 0.60 10.80 -6.77
N THR A 255 0.65 9.59 -7.32
CA THR A 255 -0.54 8.80 -7.64
C THR A 255 -0.59 7.55 -6.78
N VAL A 256 -1.73 7.29 -6.14
CA VAL A 256 -1.96 6.04 -5.42
C VAL A 256 -2.51 4.98 -6.36
N VAL A 257 -2.06 3.74 -6.19
CA VAL A 257 -2.65 2.55 -6.79
C VAL A 257 -3.37 1.79 -5.68
N LEU A 258 -4.70 1.86 -5.68
CA LEU A 258 -5.56 1.06 -4.82
C LEU A 258 -5.95 -0.21 -5.58
N GLY A 259 -5.60 -1.38 -5.06
CA GLY A 259 -5.71 -2.61 -5.82
C GLY A 259 -5.63 -3.90 -5.01
N ASP A 260 -5.74 -5.00 -5.74
CA ASP A 260 -5.62 -6.36 -5.22
C ASP A 260 -4.29 -7.03 -5.60
N SER A 261 -4.24 -8.38 -5.60
CA SER A 261 -3.04 -9.16 -5.95
C SER A 261 -2.44 -8.82 -7.32
N LEU A 262 -3.25 -8.32 -8.25
CA LEU A 262 -2.81 -7.92 -9.58
C LEU A 262 -1.93 -6.67 -9.53
N ALA A 263 -2.25 -5.71 -8.66
CA ALA A 263 -1.41 -4.53 -8.45
C ALA A 263 -0.31 -4.75 -7.39
N ASP A 264 -0.58 -5.60 -6.41
CA ASP A 264 0.39 -6.05 -5.39
C ASP A 264 1.57 -6.85 -6.01
N GLY A 265 1.38 -7.37 -7.22
CA GLY A 265 2.45 -7.99 -8.01
C GLY A 265 2.56 -9.49 -7.86
N ARG A 266 1.47 -10.22 -7.61
CA ARG A 266 1.52 -11.69 -7.58
C ARG A 266 1.91 -12.24 -8.96
N GLY A 267 3.05 -12.93 -9.03
CA GLY A 267 3.61 -13.46 -10.28
C GLY A 267 4.76 -12.62 -10.85
N SER A 268 5.12 -11.52 -10.17
CA SER A 268 6.33 -10.75 -10.44
C SER A 268 7.58 -11.49 -9.93
N THR A 269 8.77 -11.02 -10.29
CA THR A 269 10.03 -11.59 -9.82
C THR A 269 10.32 -11.07 -8.41
N ASP A 270 10.61 -11.96 -7.46
CA ASP A 270 11.09 -11.53 -6.14
C ASP A 270 12.36 -10.70 -6.29
N ASN A 271 12.40 -9.54 -5.64
CA ASN A 271 13.45 -8.52 -5.74
C ASN A 271 13.66 -7.92 -7.14
N GLY A 272 12.72 -8.13 -8.07
CA GLY A 272 12.86 -7.70 -9.46
C GLY A 272 12.29 -6.33 -9.79
N ASP A 273 11.54 -5.71 -8.85
CA ASP A 273 10.86 -4.42 -9.04
C ASP A 273 10.11 -4.34 -10.39
N ASP A 274 9.41 -5.42 -10.73
CA ASP A 274 8.80 -5.64 -12.05
C ASP A 274 7.28 -5.80 -12.02
N ARG A 275 6.62 -5.31 -10.96
CA ARG A 275 5.16 -5.15 -10.93
C ARG A 275 4.73 -4.04 -11.89
N TRP A 276 3.46 -4.02 -12.30
CA TRP A 276 3.02 -2.97 -13.21
C TRP A 276 3.13 -1.54 -12.63
N PRO A 277 2.96 -1.27 -11.31
CA PRO A 277 3.22 0.06 -10.76
C PRO A 277 4.70 0.47 -10.85
N ASP A 278 5.62 -0.46 -10.60
CA ASP A 278 7.07 -0.23 -10.73
C ASP A 278 7.44 0.10 -12.19
N ARG A 279 6.87 -0.66 -13.13
CA ARG A 279 6.98 -0.46 -14.58
C ARG A 279 6.28 0.82 -15.06
N LEU A 280 5.26 1.31 -14.36
CA LEU A 280 4.62 2.60 -14.66
C LEU A 280 5.49 3.76 -14.18
N ARG A 281 6.08 3.69 -12.98
CA ARG A 281 7.09 4.67 -12.54
C ARG A 281 8.22 4.76 -13.57
N ALA A 282 8.68 3.61 -14.03
CA ALA A 282 9.07 3.33 -15.40
C ALA A 282 9.63 4.44 -16.32
N ARG A 283 9.16 4.50 -17.56
CA ARG A 283 7.89 5.09 -18.04
C ARG A 283 7.70 6.54 -17.58
N LEU A 284 7.03 6.82 -16.46
CA LEU A 284 6.79 8.21 -16.03
C LEU A 284 8.10 9.02 -15.90
N ALA A 285 9.16 8.43 -15.37
CA ALA A 285 10.47 9.07 -15.23
C ALA A 285 11.19 9.37 -16.57
N GLN A 286 10.76 8.77 -17.67
CA GLN A 286 11.35 9.00 -19.00
C GLN A 286 10.82 10.25 -19.70
N HIS A 287 9.81 10.92 -19.12
CA HIS A 287 9.19 12.11 -19.70
C HIS A 287 9.20 13.27 -18.71
N ALA A 288 9.72 14.42 -19.12
CA ALA A 288 9.91 15.59 -18.25
C ALA A 288 8.62 16.01 -17.52
N ASP A 289 7.47 15.99 -18.21
CA ASP A 289 6.18 16.39 -17.64
C ASP A 289 5.70 15.45 -16.51
N THR A 290 6.13 14.19 -16.53
CA THR A 290 5.68 13.17 -15.58
C THR A 290 6.78 12.66 -14.64
N ALA A 291 8.02 13.13 -14.80
CA ALA A 291 9.15 12.68 -14.02
C ALA A 291 9.03 13.03 -12.53
N GLY A 292 8.28 14.08 -12.20
CA GLY A 292 7.92 14.48 -10.83
C GLY A 292 6.69 13.77 -10.25
N THR A 293 6.28 12.62 -10.79
CA THR A 293 5.14 11.85 -10.27
C THR A 293 5.59 10.56 -9.59
N ALA A 294 5.44 10.50 -8.26
CA ALA A 294 5.55 9.28 -7.46
C ALA A 294 4.41 8.29 -7.77
N VAL A 295 4.69 6.99 -7.65
CA VAL A 295 3.68 5.91 -7.79
C VAL A 295 3.64 5.13 -6.47
N LEU A 296 2.51 5.20 -5.77
CA LEU A 296 2.35 4.65 -4.43
C LEU A 296 1.51 3.38 -4.51
N ASN A 297 2.13 2.22 -4.32
CA ASN A 297 1.42 0.94 -4.42
C ASN A 297 0.76 0.57 -3.09
N GLN A 298 -0.53 0.88 -2.98
CA GLN A 298 -1.39 0.55 -1.84
C GLN A 298 -2.26 -0.68 -2.12
N ALA A 299 -1.79 -1.57 -2.98
CA ALA A 299 -2.47 -2.82 -3.27
C ALA A 299 -2.16 -3.89 -2.22
N ALA A 300 -3.03 -4.90 -2.11
CA ALA A 300 -2.79 -6.06 -1.26
C ALA A 300 -3.38 -7.33 -1.87
N GLY A 301 -2.65 -8.45 -1.75
CA GLY A 301 -3.14 -9.75 -2.18
C GLY A 301 -4.52 -10.10 -1.62
N GLY A 302 -5.41 -10.60 -2.47
CA GLY A 302 -6.76 -10.99 -2.05
C GLY A 302 -7.63 -9.85 -1.49
N ASN A 303 -7.22 -8.59 -1.65
CA ASN A 303 -8.02 -7.45 -1.20
C ASN A 303 -9.30 -7.30 -2.03
N ARG A 304 -10.31 -6.71 -1.40
CA ARG A 304 -11.67 -6.60 -1.90
C ARG A 304 -12.18 -5.18 -1.64
N VAL A 305 -13.05 -4.71 -2.51
CA VAL A 305 -13.64 -3.37 -2.39
C VAL A 305 -14.67 -3.33 -1.26
N LEU A 306 -15.53 -4.36 -1.17
CA LEU A 306 -16.74 -4.35 -0.34
C LEU A 306 -16.54 -5.00 1.04
N ASN A 307 -15.71 -6.02 1.13
CA ASN A 307 -15.56 -6.87 2.32
C ASN A 307 -14.09 -7.12 2.63
N ASP A 308 -13.71 -7.37 3.88
CA ASP A 308 -12.30 -7.62 4.21
C ASP A 308 -11.81 -8.91 3.54
N GLY A 309 -10.60 -8.90 2.97
CA GLY A 309 -9.95 -10.07 2.37
C GLY A 309 -8.80 -10.56 3.26
N LEU A 310 -7.62 -10.71 2.68
CA LEU A 310 -6.37 -10.87 3.46
C LEU A 310 -5.98 -9.57 4.21
N GLY A 311 -6.67 -8.45 3.89
CA GLY A 311 -6.57 -7.17 4.57
C GLY A 311 -7.91 -6.42 4.58
N PRO A 312 -8.02 -5.26 5.25
CA PRO A 312 -9.25 -4.47 5.31
C PRO A 312 -9.76 -4.09 3.93
N ASN A 313 -11.08 -4.04 3.75
CA ASN A 313 -11.71 -3.65 2.50
C ASN A 313 -11.30 -2.23 2.05
N ALA A 314 -11.30 -2.00 0.73
CA ALA A 314 -10.85 -0.75 0.13
C ALA A 314 -11.60 0.49 0.67
N LEU A 315 -12.93 0.40 0.86
CA LEU A 315 -13.74 1.53 1.36
C LEU A 315 -13.34 1.98 2.77
N SER A 316 -12.97 1.03 3.64
CA SER A 316 -12.58 1.28 5.03
C SER A 316 -11.19 1.88 5.18
N ARG A 317 -10.34 1.75 4.16
CA ARG A 317 -8.93 2.17 4.22
C ARG A 317 -8.60 3.41 3.39
N LEU A 318 -9.57 4.03 2.70
CA LEU A 318 -9.33 5.22 1.87
C LEU A 318 -8.67 6.37 2.65
N ASP A 319 -9.13 6.65 3.87
CA ASP A 319 -8.58 7.75 4.67
C ASP A 319 -7.10 7.51 4.98
N ARG A 320 -6.75 6.28 5.36
CA ARG A 320 -5.37 5.90 5.71
C ARG A 320 -4.48 5.79 4.49
N ASP A 321 -4.92 5.05 3.48
CA ASP A 321 -4.07 4.61 2.36
C ASP A 321 -4.10 5.55 1.16
N VAL A 322 -5.05 6.51 1.12
CA VAL A 322 -5.16 7.48 0.02
C VAL A 322 -5.14 8.91 0.53
N PHE A 323 -6.06 9.29 1.41
CA PHE A 323 -6.29 10.71 1.72
C PHE A 323 -5.27 11.29 2.70
N ALA A 324 -4.70 10.46 3.58
CA ALA A 324 -3.64 10.87 4.51
C ALA A 324 -2.23 10.84 3.90
N GLN A 325 -2.09 10.42 2.63
CA GLN A 325 -0.79 10.27 1.96
C GLN A 325 -0.36 11.62 1.35
N PRO A 326 0.79 12.22 1.74
CA PRO A 326 1.19 13.52 1.24
C PRO A 326 1.50 13.56 -0.26
N GLY A 327 1.13 14.67 -0.88
CA GLY A 327 1.37 14.92 -2.31
C GLY A 327 0.43 14.18 -3.27
N VAL A 328 -0.55 13.41 -2.78
CA VAL A 328 -1.48 12.68 -3.64
C VAL A 328 -2.40 13.63 -4.42
N THR A 329 -2.40 13.47 -5.74
CA THR A 329 -3.26 14.25 -6.66
C THR A 329 -4.10 13.37 -7.58
N SER A 330 -3.78 12.08 -7.65
CA SER A 330 -4.56 11.09 -8.40
C SER A 330 -4.57 9.72 -7.73
N LEU A 331 -5.59 8.94 -8.06
CA LEU A 331 -5.86 7.60 -7.57
C LEU A 331 -6.19 6.69 -8.76
N VAL A 332 -5.52 5.55 -8.86
CA VAL A 332 -5.90 4.45 -9.74
C VAL A 332 -6.66 3.41 -8.92
N VAL A 333 -7.89 3.11 -9.32
CA VAL A 333 -8.70 2.04 -8.72
C VAL A 333 -8.61 0.81 -9.63
N SER A 334 -7.86 -0.20 -9.18
CA SER A 334 -7.61 -1.47 -9.88
C SER A 334 -7.92 -2.64 -8.97
N GLU A 335 -9.18 -2.75 -8.55
CA GLU A 335 -9.65 -3.71 -7.56
C GLU A 335 -11.09 -4.14 -7.85
N GLY A 336 -11.44 -5.40 -7.56
CA GLY A 336 -12.82 -5.90 -7.65
C GLY A 336 -12.94 -7.34 -8.16
N VAL A 337 -11.83 -7.93 -8.65
CA VAL A 337 -11.85 -9.32 -9.13
C VAL A 337 -12.16 -10.30 -8.00
N ASN A 338 -11.66 -10.04 -6.80
CA ASN A 338 -11.89 -10.87 -5.62
C ASN A 338 -13.32 -10.75 -5.10
N ASP A 339 -13.96 -9.58 -5.21
CA ASP A 339 -15.37 -9.41 -4.86
C ASP A 339 -16.26 -10.31 -5.73
N LEU A 340 -16.07 -10.27 -7.05
CA LEU A 340 -16.81 -11.13 -7.99
C LEU A 340 -16.48 -12.62 -7.81
N GLY A 341 -15.19 -12.92 -7.64
CA GLY A 341 -14.68 -14.28 -7.52
C GLY A 341 -15.11 -14.99 -6.24
N THR A 342 -15.22 -14.25 -5.13
CA THR A 342 -15.64 -14.80 -3.82
C THR A 342 -17.15 -14.84 -3.63
N ALA A 343 -17.91 -13.99 -4.33
CA ALA A 343 -19.36 -14.07 -4.34
C ALA A 343 -19.85 -15.40 -4.94
N ASP A 344 -20.94 -15.94 -4.40
CA ASP A 344 -21.55 -17.17 -4.90
C ASP A 344 -21.87 -17.05 -6.40
N ALA A 345 -21.65 -18.13 -7.15
CA ALA A 345 -22.00 -18.20 -8.57
C ALA A 345 -23.51 -18.49 -8.74
N THR A 346 -24.35 -17.61 -8.21
CA THR A 346 -25.81 -17.63 -8.41
C THR A 346 -26.25 -16.30 -9.03
N PRO A 347 -27.35 -16.27 -9.82
CA PRO A 347 -27.81 -15.03 -10.44
C PRO A 347 -28.05 -13.90 -9.42
N ALA A 348 -28.66 -14.23 -8.27
CA ALA A 348 -28.96 -13.24 -7.23
C ALA A 348 -27.70 -12.67 -6.58
N ALA A 349 -26.74 -13.52 -6.19
CA ALA A 349 -25.49 -13.07 -5.56
C ALA A 349 -24.63 -12.25 -6.53
N GLN A 350 -24.53 -12.69 -7.79
CA GLN A 350 -23.77 -12.01 -8.83
C GLN A 350 -24.39 -10.67 -9.24
N GLN A 351 -25.73 -10.58 -9.29
CA GLN A 351 -26.43 -9.31 -9.49
C GLN A 351 -26.18 -8.34 -8.33
N ALA A 352 -26.26 -8.81 -7.08
CA ALA A 352 -26.04 -7.98 -5.90
C ALA A 352 -24.61 -7.44 -5.84
N VAL A 353 -23.59 -8.30 -5.92
CA VAL A 353 -22.19 -7.86 -5.85
C VAL A 353 -21.81 -6.91 -6.99
N THR A 354 -22.39 -7.09 -8.19
CA THR A 354 -22.18 -6.18 -9.32
C THR A 354 -22.71 -4.79 -9.01
N ALA A 355 -23.93 -4.70 -8.48
CA ALA A 355 -24.54 -3.42 -8.11
C ALA A 355 -23.76 -2.75 -6.97
N ASP A 356 -23.42 -3.52 -5.94
CA ASP A 356 -22.69 -3.03 -4.78
C ASP A 356 -21.29 -2.52 -5.16
N LEU A 357 -20.58 -3.23 -6.05
CA LEU A 357 -19.27 -2.77 -6.57
C LEU A 357 -19.38 -1.44 -7.29
N ILE A 358 -20.38 -1.28 -8.16
CA ILE A 358 -20.60 -0.03 -8.89
C ILE A 358 -20.87 1.12 -7.92
N ASP A 359 -21.72 0.90 -6.91
CA ASP A 359 -22.00 1.91 -5.88
C ASP A 359 -20.78 2.21 -5.01
N ALA A 360 -19.95 1.22 -4.70
CA ALA A 360 -18.69 1.42 -4.00
C ALA A 360 -17.68 2.24 -4.82
N TYR A 361 -17.56 1.99 -6.13
CA TYR A 361 -16.74 2.83 -7.00
C TYR A 361 -17.22 4.27 -7.04
N ARG A 362 -18.53 4.51 -7.07
CA ARG A 362 -19.08 5.87 -6.93
C ARG A 362 -18.69 6.52 -5.61
N GLN A 363 -18.71 5.78 -4.50
CA GLN A 363 -18.27 6.30 -3.20
C GLN A 363 -16.78 6.62 -3.19
N ILE A 364 -15.94 5.79 -3.81
CA ILE A 364 -14.50 6.06 -3.95
C ILE A 364 -14.28 7.36 -4.73
N VAL A 365 -14.92 7.50 -5.89
CA VAL A 365 -14.87 8.70 -6.74
C VAL A 365 -15.32 9.93 -5.95
N LEU A 366 -16.52 9.89 -5.35
CA LEU A 366 -17.10 10.99 -4.59
C LEU A 366 -16.16 11.47 -3.47
N ARG A 367 -15.62 10.54 -2.69
CA ARG A 367 -14.74 10.86 -1.54
C ARG A 367 -13.39 11.38 -1.99
N ALA A 368 -12.82 10.85 -3.07
CA ALA A 368 -11.56 11.34 -3.64
C ALA A 368 -11.71 12.75 -4.24
N HIS A 369 -12.78 13.00 -5.00
CA HIS A 369 -13.09 14.32 -5.54
C HIS A 369 -13.29 15.37 -4.44
N ALA A 370 -13.87 15.00 -3.29
CA ALA A 370 -13.98 15.87 -2.13
C ALA A 370 -12.60 16.30 -1.54
N GLN A 371 -11.54 15.54 -1.84
CA GLN A 371 -10.14 15.87 -1.50
C GLN A 371 -9.37 16.49 -2.69
N GLY A 372 -10.03 16.74 -3.82
CA GLY A 372 -9.38 17.23 -5.04
C GLY A 372 -8.52 16.19 -5.77
N ILE A 373 -8.72 14.90 -5.48
CA ILE A 373 -7.96 13.79 -6.07
C ILE A 373 -8.71 13.26 -7.29
N ARG A 374 -8.03 13.20 -8.44
CA ARG A 374 -8.55 12.60 -9.68
C ARG A 374 -8.57 11.07 -9.58
N VAL A 375 -9.58 10.42 -10.13
CA VAL A 375 -9.77 8.96 -10.03
C VAL A 375 -9.79 8.32 -11.41
N TYR A 376 -8.86 7.39 -11.61
CA TYR A 376 -8.73 6.59 -12.83
C TYR A 376 -9.20 5.17 -12.57
N GLY A 377 -10.26 4.73 -13.26
CA GLY A 377 -10.80 3.38 -13.12
C GLY A 377 -10.10 2.41 -14.04
N ALA A 378 -9.51 1.34 -13.49
CA ALA A 378 -9.00 0.24 -14.29
C ALA A 378 -10.06 -0.85 -14.46
N THR A 379 -10.29 -1.30 -15.69
CA THR A 379 -11.22 -2.41 -15.96
C THR A 379 -10.69 -3.72 -15.36
N LEU A 380 -11.57 -4.54 -14.79
CA LEU A 380 -11.26 -5.87 -14.27
C LEU A 380 -10.77 -6.79 -15.38
N THR A 381 -9.59 -7.38 -15.22
CA THR A 381 -8.98 -8.27 -16.21
C THR A 381 -9.71 -9.61 -16.29
N PRO A 382 -9.62 -10.35 -17.42
CA PRO A 382 -10.25 -11.66 -17.53
C PRO A 382 -9.68 -12.65 -16.51
N PHE A 383 -10.54 -13.55 -16.01
CA PHE A 383 -10.16 -14.62 -15.08
C PHE A 383 -10.75 -15.99 -15.46
N GLY A 384 -11.17 -16.16 -16.73
CA GLY A 384 -11.72 -17.40 -17.24
C GLY A 384 -10.69 -18.54 -17.20
N GLY A 385 -11.10 -19.69 -16.69
CA GLY A 385 -10.24 -20.84 -16.40
C GLY A 385 -9.58 -20.80 -15.01
N SER A 386 -9.63 -19.69 -14.28
CA SER A 386 -9.09 -19.62 -12.92
C SER A 386 -10.00 -20.31 -11.90
N GLN A 387 -9.57 -20.33 -10.63
CA GLN A 387 -10.40 -20.77 -9.51
C GLN A 387 -11.68 -19.95 -9.30
N TYR A 388 -11.77 -18.74 -9.88
CA TYR A 388 -12.97 -17.91 -9.82
C TYR A 388 -13.96 -18.20 -10.94
N ASP A 389 -13.55 -18.88 -12.01
CA ASP A 389 -14.46 -19.15 -13.12
C ASP A 389 -15.62 -20.06 -12.69
N ASP A 390 -16.74 -19.94 -13.41
CA ASP A 390 -17.92 -20.76 -13.18
C ASP A 390 -18.49 -21.25 -14.52
N ALA A 391 -18.99 -22.48 -14.52
CA ALA A 391 -19.48 -23.13 -15.73
C ALA A 391 -20.68 -22.39 -16.35
N ALA A 392 -21.46 -21.66 -15.54
CA ALA A 392 -22.63 -20.92 -16.00
C ALA A 392 -22.27 -19.54 -16.58
N GLY A 393 -21.02 -19.07 -16.43
CA GLY A 393 -20.53 -17.79 -16.90
C GLY A 393 -21.11 -16.59 -16.14
N LEU A 394 -21.63 -16.78 -14.93
CA LEU A 394 -22.30 -15.73 -14.17
C LEU A 394 -21.30 -14.66 -13.70
N ARG A 395 -20.10 -15.06 -13.24
CA ARG A 395 -19.05 -14.12 -12.83
C ARG A 395 -18.46 -13.37 -14.01
N GLU A 396 -18.35 -14.01 -15.17
CA GLU A 396 -17.94 -13.31 -16.39
C GLU A 396 -19.00 -12.26 -16.80
N ALA A 397 -20.28 -12.59 -16.70
CA ALA A 397 -21.35 -11.62 -16.96
C ALA A 397 -21.27 -10.42 -16.00
N SER A 398 -21.05 -10.65 -14.71
CA SER A 398 -20.81 -9.59 -13.70
C SER A 398 -19.59 -8.74 -14.06
N ARG A 399 -18.46 -9.37 -14.40
CA ARG A 399 -17.23 -8.68 -14.78
C ARG A 399 -17.44 -7.78 -16.00
N GLN A 400 -18.15 -8.27 -17.01
CA GLN A 400 -18.49 -7.48 -18.19
C GLN A 400 -19.43 -6.32 -17.85
N ALA A 401 -20.42 -6.53 -16.97
CA ALA A 401 -21.31 -5.46 -16.52
C ALA A 401 -20.56 -4.35 -15.77
N VAL A 402 -19.68 -4.71 -14.83
CA VAL A 402 -18.80 -3.77 -14.13
C VAL A 402 -17.90 -3.04 -15.13
N ASN A 403 -17.25 -3.76 -16.04
CA ASN A 403 -16.35 -3.15 -17.03
C ASN A 403 -17.08 -2.26 -18.04
N ALA A 404 -18.31 -2.59 -18.42
CA ALA A 404 -19.14 -1.72 -19.25
C ALA A 404 -19.41 -0.40 -18.52
N TRP A 405 -19.81 -0.48 -17.24
CA TRP A 405 -20.01 0.71 -16.41
C TRP A 405 -18.73 1.55 -16.30
N ILE A 406 -17.58 0.95 -15.97
CA ILE A 406 -16.28 1.64 -15.90
C ILE A 406 -16.00 2.42 -17.20
N ARG A 407 -16.26 1.81 -18.36
CA ARG A 407 -15.94 2.41 -19.67
C ARG A 407 -16.91 3.52 -20.09
N THR A 408 -18.18 3.44 -19.71
CA THR A 408 -19.22 4.28 -20.35
C THR A 408 -19.94 5.22 -19.39
N SER A 409 -19.79 5.07 -18.07
CA SER A 409 -20.53 5.89 -17.10
C SER A 409 -20.11 7.37 -17.13
N GLY A 410 -18.84 7.64 -17.40
CA GLY A 410 -18.25 8.98 -17.25
C GLY A 410 -18.01 9.38 -15.79
N GLU A 411 -18.10 8.45 -14.85
CA GLU A 411 -17.91 8.71 -13.41
C GLU A 411 -16.43 8.79 -13.03
N PHE A 412 -15.56 8.01 -13.68
CA PHE A 412 -14.11 8.15 -13.53
C PHE A 412 -13.58 9.27 -14.43
N ASP A 413 -12.56 9.98 -13.96
CA ASP A 413 -11.88 11.04 -14.72
C ASP A 413 -11.14 10.45 -15.94
N ALA A 414 -10.69 9.20 -15.86
CA ALA A 414 -10.15 8.44 -16.98
C ALA A 414 -10.29 6.93 -16.77
N VAL A 415 -10.19 6.17 -17.87
CA VAL A 415 -10.28 4.71 -17.85
C VAL A 415 -8.97 4.09 -18.32
N LEU A 416 -8.46 3.13 -17.54
CA LEU A 416 -7.35 2.25 -17.90
C LEU A 416 -7.92 0.89 -18.34
N ASP A 417 -7.97 0.63 -19.65
CA ASP A 417 -8.61 -0.58 -20.20
C ASP A 417 -7.67 -1.80 -20.14
N PHE A 418 -7.38 -2.26 -18.92
CA PHE A 418 -6.57 -3.44 -18.64
C PHE A 418 -7.19 -4.74 -19.15
N ASP A 419 -8.52 -4.85 -19.22
CA ASP A 419 -9.21 -5.99 -19.85
C ASP A 419 -8.78 -6.12 -21.31
N ARG A 420 -8.85 -5.03 -22.07
CA ARG A 420 -8.44 -5.03 -23.47
C ARG A 420 -6.94 -5.29 -23.63
N ALA A 421 -6.11 -4.77 -22.72
CA ALA A 421 -4.66 -4.98 -22.77
C ALA A 421 -4.28 -6.45 -22.52
N ALA A 422 -4.99 -7.12 -21.61
CA ALA A 422 -4.62 -8.44 -21.11
C ALA A 422 -5.32 -9.61 -21.80
N ARG A 423 -6.53 -9.43 -22.34
CA ARG A 423 -7.37 -10.54 -22.84
C ARG A 423 -6.82 -11.20 -24.10
N ASP A 424 -6.97 -12.52 -24.17
CA ASP A 424 -6.69 -13.28 -25.38
C ASP A 424 -7.71 -12.89 -26.49
N PRO A 425 -7.26 -12.41 -27.67
CA PRO A 425 -8.17 -12.04 -28.75
C PRO A 425 -8.97 -13.23 -29.31
N GLN A 426 -8.48 -14.47 -29.17
CA GLN A 426 -9.17 -15.70 -29.59
C GLN A 426 -10.05 -16.28 -28.49
N ALA A 427 -9.79 -15.93 -27.23
CA ALA A 427 -10.59 -16.35 -26.08
C ALA A 427 -10.77 -15.19 -25.07
N PRO A 428 -11.62 -14.17 -25.37
CA PRO A 428 -11.66 -12.91 -24.61
C PRO A 428 -12.01 -13.01 -23.11
N ARG A 429 -12.46 -14.19 -22.66
CA ARG A 429 -12.67 -14.50 -21.23
C ARG A 429 -11.38 -14.85 -20.48
N ARG A 430 -10.27 -15.09 -21.18
CA ARG A 430 -9.01 -15.55 -20.62
C ARG A 430 -7.93 -14.50 -20.78
N LEU A 431 -6.94 -14.55 -19.90
CA LEU A 431 -5.69 -13.86 -20.10
C LEU A 431 -4.99 -14.41 -21.34
N ARG A 432 -4.25 -13.53 -22.04
CA ARG A 432 -3.29 -13.95 -23.05
C ARG A 432 -2.31 -14.98 -22.44
N PRO A 433 -2.10 -16.14 -23.08
CA PRO A 433 -1.24 -17.18 -22.53
C PRO A 433 0.21 -16.74 -22.26
N ASP A 434 0.75 -15.79 -23.03
CA ASP A 434 2.10 -15.24 -22.85
C ASP A 434 2.22 -14.31 -21.63
N LEU A 435 1.09 -13.86 -21.06
CA LEU A 435 1.05 -12.96 -19.90
C LEU A 435 0.69 -13.66 -18.59
N ASP A 436 0.25 -14.90 -18.66
CA ASP A 436 -0.32 -15.68 -17.56
C ASP A 436 0.78 -16.50 -16.86
N VAL A 437 0.74 -16.60 -15.53
CA VAL A 437 1.60 -17.53 -14.78
C VAL A 437 1.13 -18.99 -14.86
N GLY A 438 -0.05 -19.22 -15.44
CA GLY A 438 -0.69 -20.51 -15.62
C GLY A 438 -1.88 -20.75 -14.70
N ASP A 439 -2.22 -19.81 -13.82
CA ASP A 439 -3.40 -19.89 -12.95
C ASP A 439 -4.62 -19.16 -13.52
N HIS A 440 -4.47 -18.55 -14.71
CA HIS A 440 -5.52 -17.86 -15.44
C HIS A 440 -6.10 -16.64 -14.73
N LEU A 441 -5.36 -16.08 -13.76
CA LEU A 441 -5.71 -14.88 -13.02
C LEU A 441 -4.54 -13.90 -12.91
N HIS A 442 -3.36 -14.40 -12.53
CA HIS A 442 -2.20 -13.57 -12.23
C HIS A 442 -1.25 -13.43 -13.41
N PHE A 443 -0.58 -12.28 -13.46
CA PHE A 443 0.33 -11.93 -14.52
C PHE A 443 1.75 -12.38 -14.20
N ASN A 444 2.47 -12.82 -15.23
CA ASN A 444 3.91 -12.90 -15.20
C ASN A 444 4.53 -11.50 -15.45
N PRO A 445 5.86 -11.32 -15.37
CA PRO A 445 6.49 -10.02 -15.60
C PRO A 445 6.18 -9.39 -16.97
N ALA A 446 5.99 -10.19 -18.03
CA ALA A 446 5.60 -9.68 -19.34
C ALA A 446 4.15 -9.14 -19.33
N GLY A 447 3.25 -9.80 -18.61
CA GLY A 447 1.90 -9.30 -18.33
C GLY A 447 1.90 -7.96 -17.61
N TYR A 448 2.74 -7.80 -16.60
CA TYR A 448 2.89 -6.53 -15.89
C TYR A 448 3.47 -5.41 -16.76
N GLN A 449 4.42 -5.73 -17.64
CA GLN A 449 4.92 -4.77 -18.64
C GLN A 449 3.79 -4.32 -19.58
N VAL A 450 2.96 -5.25 -20.07
CA VAL A 450 1.80 -4.92 -20.93
C VAL A 450 0.82 -3.99 -20.23
N LEU A 451 0.48 -4.27 -18.97
CA LEU A 451 -0.44 -3.40 -18.22
C LEU A 451 0.16 -2.00 -18.08
N ALA A 452 1.42 -1.91 -17.64
CA ALA A 452 2.11 -0.64 -17.52
C ALA A 452 2.12 0.11 -18.84
N ASP A 453 2.47 -0.53 -19.96
CA ASP A 453 2.53 0.10 -21.29
C ASP A 453 1.19 0.63 -21.79
N SER A 454 0.09 0.00 -21.37
CA SER A 454 -1.27 0.44 -21.72
C SER A 454 -1.69 1.74 -21.03
N VAL A 455 -1.02 2.15 -19.95
CA VAL A 455 -1.35 3.34 -19.18
C VAL A 455 -0.94 4.62 -19.94
N PRO A 456 -1.86 5.56 -20.22
CA PRO A 456 -1.52 6.82 -20.87
C PRO A 456 -0.82 7.79 -19.91
N LEU A 457 0.46 8.07 -20.14
CA LEU A 457 1.29 8.87 -19.22
C LEU A 457 0.78 10.31 -19.05
N ARG A 458 0.12 10.87 -20.07
CA ARG A 458 -0.44 12.24 -20.01
C ARG A 458 -1.38 12.47 -18.82
N LEU A 459 -2.00 11.41 -18.29
CA LEU A 459 -2.90 11.51 -17.12
C LEU A 459 -2.17 11.97 -15.85
N PHE A 460 -0.86 11.73 -15.79
CA PHE A 460 -0.03 12.01 -14.63
C PHE A 460 0.81 13.28 -14.80
N GLY A 461 0.62 14.05 -15.87
CA GLY A 461 1.32 15.31 -16.15
C GLY A 461 0.67 16.53 -15.48
N PRO A 462 1.30 17.72 -15.55
CA PRO A 462 0.73 18.97 -15.06
C PRO A 462 -0.46 19.36 -15.94
N GLY A 463 -1.55 19.84 -15.34
CA GLY A 463 -2.72 20.29 -16.09
C GLY A 463 -3.50 19.19 -16.81
N ALA A 464 -3.26 17.92 -16.48
CA ALA A 464 -4.08 16.81 -16.94
C ALA A 464 -5.52 16.99 -16.46
N ARG A 465 -6.39 17.36 -17.42
CA ARG A 465 -7.83 17.51 -17.28
C ARG A 465 -8.55 16.26 -17.77
#